data_AF-A0A0A1H1C6-F1
#
_entry.id   AF-A0A0A1H1C6-F1
#
_cell.length_a   1.000
_cell.length_b   1.000
_cell.length_c   1.000
_cell.angle_alpha   90.00
_cell.angle_beta   90.00
_cell.angle_gamma   90.00
#
_symmetry.space_group_name_H-M   'P 1'
#
loop_
_entity.id
_entity.type
_entity.pdbx_description
1 polymer ?
#
loop_
_entity_poly.entity_id
_entity_poly.type
_entity_poly.pdbx_seq_one_letter_code
_entity_poly.pdbx_strand_id
1 'polypeptide(L)' 'MNHFNYKKQQLFAEDVSVSDIINQYGTPAYIYSRATLERHWHAF' A
#
# COMPACT_ATOMS: atom_id res chain seq x y z
N MET A 1 10.80 -3.36 3.84
CA MET A 1 10.44 -4.03 2.58
C MET A 1 8.93 -3.87 2.45
N ASN A 2 8.52 -2.94 1.59
CA ASN A 2 7.16 -2.63 1.11
C ASN A 2 6.02 -3.08 2.04
N HIS A 3 5.31 -2.13 2.67
CA HIS A 3 4.14 -2.41 3.51
C HIS A 3 2.93 -3.01 2.75
N PHE A 4 3.16 -3.59 1.59
CA PHE A 4 2.17 -4.29 0.79
C PHE A 4 2.16 -5.77 1.18
N ASN A 5 1.10 -6.21 1.84
CA ASN A 5 0.99 -7.56 2.36
C ASN A 5 -0.29 -8.23 1.86
N TYR A 6 -0.19 -9.52 1.55
CA TYR A 6 -1.37 -10.34 1.28
C TYR A 6 -1.94 -10.87 2.60
N LYS A 7 -3.21 -10.57 2.88
CA LYS A 7 -3.98 -11.18 3.98
C LYS A 7 -5.21 -11.83 3.36
N LYS A 8 -5.38 -13.15 3.57
CA LYS A 8 -6.52 -13.91 3.05
C LYS A 8 -6.76 -13.71 1.53
N GLN A 9 -5.69 -13.78 0.74
CA GLN A 9 -5.70 -13.57 -0.73
C GLN A 9 -6.08 -12.15 -1.20
N GLN A 10 -6.24 -11.18 -0.29
CA GLN A 10 -6.42 -9.78 -0.62
C GLN A 10 -5.12 -9.01 -0.41
N LEU A 11 -4.80 -8.12 -1.34
CA LEU A 11 -3.64 -7.25 -1.24
C LEU A 11 -3.99 -6.03 -0.37
N PHE A 12 -3.18 -5.78 0.65
CA PHE A 12 -3.29 -4.62 1.52
C PHE A 12 -2.07 -3.73 1.34
N ALA A 13 -2.28 -2.43 1.26
CA ALA A 13 -1.26 -1.40 1.43
C ALA A 13 -1.35 -0.91 2.88
N GLU A 14 -0.37 -1.27 3.71
CA GLU A 14 -0.42 -1.08 5.16
C GLU A 14 -1.65 -1.79 5.76
N ASP A 15 -2.60 -1.04 6.32
CA ASP A 15 -3.88 -1.56 6.85
C ASP A 15 -5.08 -1.28 5.92
N VAL A 16 -4.84 -0.79 4.70
CA VAL A 16 -5.90 -0.47 3.73
C VAL A 16 -5.92 -1.51 2.61
N SER A 17 -7.09 -2.05 2.29
CA SER A 17 -7.28 -2.98 1.17
C SER A 17 -7.08 -2.25 -0.16
N VAL A 18 -6.24 -2.80 -1.04
CA VAL A 18 -6.03 -2.26 -2.39
C VAL A 18 -7.32 -2.32 -3.22
N SER A 19 -8.15 -3.34 -3.01
CA SER A 19 -9.46 -3.44 -3.68
C SER A 19 -10.39 -2.28 -3.31
N ASP A 20 -10.37 -1.83 -2.05
CA ASP A 20 -11.20 -0.70 -1.60
C ASP A 20 -10.72 0.61 -2.23
N ILE A 21 -9.41 0.81 -2.32
CA ILE A 21 -8.80 1.96 -3.01
C ILE A 21 -9.21 1.97 -4.47
N ILE A 22 -9.12 0.84 -5.17
CA ILE A 22 -9.52 0.76 -6.58
C ILE A 22 -11.02 0.98 -6.75
N ASN A 23 -11.86 0.45 -5.87
CA ASN A 23 -13.32 0.69 -5.93
C ASN A 23 -13.66 2.18 -5.72
N GLN A 24 -12.90 2.89 -4.89
CA GLN A 24 -13.14 4.30 -4.61
C GLN A 24 -12.57 5.24 -5.68
N TYR A 25 -11.39 4.94 -6.22
CA TYR A 25 -10.63 5.87 -7.07
C TYR A 25 -10.48 5.40 -8.54
N GLY A 26 -10.84 4.16 -8.85
CA GLY A 26 -10.72 3.57 -10.19
C GLY A 26 -9.29 3.14 -10.56
N THR A 27 -9.13 2.63 -11.79
CA THR A 27 -7.84 2.21 -12.36
C THR A 27 -7.51 2.97 -13.64
N PRO A 28 -6.22 3.25 -13.93
CA PRO A 28 -5.03 2.86 -13.16
C PRO A 28 -4.77 3.80 -11.96
N ALA A 29 -4.42 3.21 -10.81
CA ALA A 29 -4.08 3.94 -9.58
C ALA A 29 -2.67 3.56 -9.09
N TYR A 30 -1.87 4.56 -8.75
CA TYR A 30 -0.58 4.36 -8.09
C TYR A 30 -0.75 4.49 -6.58
N ILE A 31 -0.37 3.47 -5.83
CA ILE A 31 -0.50 3.41 -4.37
C ILE A 31 0.90 3.46 -3.77
N TYR A 32 1.13 4.43 -2.88
CA TYR A 32 2.38 4.58 -2.15
C TYR A 32 2.14 4.40 -0.66
N SER A 33 3.08 3.76 0.02
CA SER A 33 3.07 3.59 1.48
C SER A 33 3.94 4.66 2.13
N ARG A 34 3.36 5.42 3.05
CA ARG A 34 4.09 6.47 3.79
C ARG A 34 5.16 5.86 4.68
N ALA A 35 4.82 4.78 5.39
CA ALA A 35 5.77 4.10 6.27
C ALA A 35 6.99 3.56 5.51
N THR A 36 6.80 3.15 4.25
CA THR A 36 7.92 2.73 3.38
C THR A 36 8.85 3.91 3.05
N LEU A 37 8.30 5.08 2.74
CA LEU A 37 9.07 6.28 2.43
C LEU A 37 9.83 6.80 3.67
N GLU A 38 9.16 6.90 4.81
CA GLU A 38 9.77 7.35 6.07
C GLU A 38 10.91 6.42 6.51
N ARG A 39 10.74 5.10 6.38
CA ARG A 39 11.78 4.14 6.74
C ARG A 39 13.01 4.24 5.85
N HIS A 40 12.83 4.49 4.56
CA HIS A 40 13.96 4.70 3.64
C HIS A 40 14.65 6.05 3.89
N TRP A 41 13.90 7.08 4.27
CA TRP A 41 14.46 8.36 4.68
C TRP A 41 15.31 8.24 5.96
N HIS A 42 14.81 7.56 6.99
CA HIS A 42 15.53 7.39 8.25
C HIS A 42 16.70 6.40 8.19
N ALA A 43 16.76 5.53 7.18
CA ALA A 43 17.86 4.60 6.98
C ALA A 43 19.07 5.23 6.26
N PHE A 44 18.92 6.47 5.80
CA PHE A 44 19.95 7.27 5.13
C PHE A 44 20.61 8.24 6.12
#